data_AF-A0A1C5ZNA9-F1
#
_entry.id   AF-A0A1C5ZNA9-F1
#
_cell.length_a   1.000
_cell.length_b   1.000
_cell.length_c   1.000
_cell.angle_alpha   90.00
_cell.angle_beta   90.00
_cell.angle_gamma   90.00
#
_symmetry.space_group_name_H-M   'P 1'
#
loop_
_entity.id
_entity.type
_entity.pdbx_description
1 polymer ?
#
loop_
_entity_poly.entity_id
_entity_poly.type
_entity_poly.pdbx_seq_one_letter_code
_entity_poly.pdbx_strand_id
1 'polypeptide(L)'
;MLTEKEAEEKLRGLAQEFQNLMKQRQYGKAKARYEVARSVAVTMELSEDIKEELFGVRGGKGEILRNGAFPEELVQKALYEASVRNT
;
A
#
# COMPACT_ATOMS: atom_id res chain seq x y z
N MET A 1 4.29 -23.21 3.47
CA MET A 1 4.89 -21.87 3.63
C MET A 1 4.44 -21.07 2.42
N LEU A 2 3.83 -19.90 2.63
CA LEU A 2 3.52 -18.99 1.51
C LEU A 2 4.85 -18.63 0.85
N THR A 3 4.96 -18.89 -0.44
CA THR A 3 6.13 -18.51 -1.23
C THR A 3 6.11 -17.01 -1.53
N GLU A 4 7.27 -16.41 -1.80
CA GLU A 4 7.38 -14.97 -2.12
C GLU A 4 6.43 -14.55 -3.26
N LYS A 5 6.23 -15.44 -4.25
CA LYS A 5 5.26 -15.24 -5.33
C LYS A 5 3.82 -15.10 -4.86
N GLU A 6 3.38 -15.95 -3.92
CA GLU A 6 2.01 -15.88 -3.39
C GLU A 6 1.79 -14.61 -2.56
N ALA A 7 2.83 -14.19 -1.81
CA ALA A 7 2.79 -12.93 -1.08
C ALA A 7 2.69 -11.75 -2.05
N GLU A 8 3.47 -11.75 -3.13
CA GLU A 8 3.42 -10.72 -4.17
C GLU A 8 2.03 -10.66 -4.85
N GLU A 9 1.49 -11.79 -5.30
CA GLU A 9 0.14 -11.83 -5.91
C GLU A 9 -0.93 -11.32 -4.95
N LYS A 10 -0.85 -11.70 -3.68
CA LYS A 10 -1.76 -11.22 -2.64
C LYS A 10 -1.62 -9.71 -2.43
N LEU A 11 -0.40 -9.19 -2.42
CA LEU A 11 -0.13 -7.76 -2.27
C LEU A 11 -0.60 -6.95 -3.48
N ARG A 12 -0.42 -7.46 -4.70
CA ARG A 12 -0.98 -6.87 -5.92
C ARG A 12 -2.51 -6.86 -5.86
N GLY A 13 -3.14 -7.94 -5.40
CA GLY A 13 -4.58 -7.98 -5.16
C GLY A 13 -5.05 -6.92 -4.16
N LEU A 14 -4.32 -6.77 -3.05
CA LEU A 14 -4.59 -5.72 -2.05
C LEU A 14 -4.41 -4.32 -2.61
N ALA A 15 -3.43 -4.10 -3.50
CA ALA A 15 -3.22 -2.82 -4.17
C ALA A 15 -4.39 -2.47 -5.09
N GLN A 16 -4.86 -3.45 -5.86
CA GLN A 16 -6.03 -3.28 -6.72
C GLN A 16 -7.29 -2.97 -5.90
N GLU A 17 -7.53 -3.72 -4.81
CA GLU A 17 -8.63 -3.46 -3.89
C GLU A 17 -8.52 -2.07 -3.25
N PHE A 18 -7.33 -1.66 -2.82
CA PHE A 18 -7.07 -0.33 -2.27
C PHE A 18 -7.48 0.77 -3.24
N GLN A 19 -7.06 0.70 -4.50
CA GLN A 19 -7.42 1.68 -5.52
C GLN A 19 -8.94 1.71 -5.77
N ASN A 20 -9.60 0.54 -5.77
CA ASN A 20 -11.05 0.46 -5.90
C ASN A 20 -11.77 1.10 -4.69
N LEU A 21 -11.29 0.85 -3.47
CA LEU A 21 -11.83 1.46 -2.24
C LEU A 21 -11.63 2.99 -2.24
N MET A 22 -10.49 3.47 -2.73
CA MET A 22 -10.21 4.90 -2.92
C MET A 22 -11.20 5.55 -3.90
N LYS A 23 -11.51 4.89 -5.02
CA LYS A 23 -12.53 5.34 -5.98
C LYS A 23 -13.92 5.38 -5.35
N GLN A 24 -14.24 4.40 -4.49
CA GLN A 24 -15.50 4.34 -3.74
C GLN A 24 -15.56 5.29 -2.54
N ARG A 25 -14.52 6.10 -2.31
CA ARG A 25 -14.38 7.00 -1.14
C ARG A 25 -14.46 6.25 0.20
N GLN A 26 -14.15 4.95 0.21
CA GLN A 26 -14.11 4.12 1.41
C GLN A 26 -12.71 4.19 2.03
N TYR A 27 -12.32 5.39 2.48
CA TYR A 27 -10.97 5.68 2.96
C TYR A 27 -10.55 4.86 4.18
N GLY A 28 -11.47 4.61 5.13
CA GLY A 28 -11.20 3.77 6.30
C GLY A 28 -10.84 2.33 5.93
N LYS A 29 -11.54 1.74 4.95
CA LYS A 29 -11.21 0.40 4.45
C LYS A 29 -9.95 0.41 3.60
N ALA A 30 -9.74 1.45 2.79
CA ALA A 30 -8.52 1.61 2.00
C ALA A 30 -7.29 1.65 2.91
N LYS A 31 -7.31 2.46 3.98
CA LYS A 31 -6.28 2.48 5.02
C LYS A 31 -6.00 1.10 5.57
N ALA A 32 -7.04 0.36 5.99
CA ALA A 32 -6.88 -0.98 6.53
C ALA A 32 -6.21 -1.94 5.52
N ARG A 33 -6.54 -1.87 4.22
CA ARG A 33 -5.90 -2.69 3.20
C ARG A 33 -4.44 -2.34 2.97
N TYR A 34 -4.09 -1.05 3.03
CA TYR A 34 -2.69 -0.61 2.99
C TYR A 34 -1.90 -1.11 4.20
N GLU A 35 -2.46 -1.01 5.41
CA GLU A 35 -1.80 -1.50 6.63
C GLU A 35 -1.60 -3.02 6.60
N VAL A 36 -2.59 -3.78 6.12
CA VAL A 36 -2.44 -5.23 5.91
C VAL A 36 -1.32 -5.54 4.91
N ALA A 37 -1.28 -4.83 3.79
CA ALA A 37 -0.23 -5.01 2.79
C ALA A 37 1.17 -4.73 3.38
N ARG A 38 1.31 -3.65 4.14
CA ARG A 38 2.56 -3.31 4.81
C ARG A 38 2.97 -4.35 5.85
N SER A 39 2.02 -4.84 6.64
CA SER A 39 2.26 -5.89 7.63
C SER A 39 2.73 -7.19 6.97
N VAL A 40 2.05 -7.63 5.91
CA VAL A 40 2.44 -8.83 5.13
C VAL A 40 3.84 -8.67 4.55
N ALA A 41 4.17 -7.52 3.97
CA ALA A 41 5.50 -7.27 3.40
C ALA A 41 6.63 -7.31 4.44
N VAL A 42 6.34 -6.90 5.69
CA VAL A 42 7.29 -6.99 6.81
C VAL A 42 7.37 -8.44 7.33
N THR A 43 6.24 -9.10 7.55
CA THR A 43 6.19 -10.49 8.06
C THR A 43 6.83 -11.50 7.11
N MET A 44 6.69 -11.30 5.80
CA MET A 44 7.29 -12.17 4.79
C MET A 44 8.75 -11.78 4.49
N GLU A 45 9.28 -10.73 5.14
CA GLU A 45 10.64 -10.23 4.92
C GLU A 45 10.96 -10.03 3.43
N LEU A 46 9.99 -9.54 2.65
CA LEU A 46 10.14 -9.42 1.20
C LEU A 46 11.37 -8.58 0.84
N SER A 47 12.04 -8.97 -0.25
CA SER A 47 13.18 -8.23 -0.80
C SER A 47 12.83 -6.76 -1.04
N GLU A 48 13.84 -5.90 -0.93
CA GLU A 48 13.67 -4.46 -1.18
C GLU A 48 13.09 -4.21 -2.58
N ASP A 49 13.51 -4.94 -3.62
CA ASP A 49 12.96 -4.83 -4.97
C ASP A 49 11.43 -4.98 -5.03
N ILE A 50 10.86 -5.96 -4.33
CA ILE A 50 9.41 -6.19 -4.31
C ILE A 50 8.71 -5.09 -3.51
N LYS A 51 9.30 -4.64 -2.40
CA LYS A 51 8.77 -3.52 -1.61
C LYS A 51 8.77 -2.23 -2.43
N GLU A 52 9.83 -1.98 -3.19
CA GLU A 52 9.94 -0.84 -4.09
C GLU A 52 8.90 -0.89 -5.21
N GLU A 53 8.60 -2.07 -5.75
CA GLU A 53 7.54 -2.22 -6.76
C GLU A 53 6.13 -2.00 -6.17
N LEU A 54 5.90 -2.46 -4.94
CA LEU A 54 4.60 -2.36 -4.29
C LEU A 54 4.34 -0.97 -3.69
N PHE A 55 5.28 -0.44 -2.93
CA PHE A 55 5.13 0.80 -2.16
C PHE A 55 5.79 2.00 -2.83
N GLY A 56 6.60 1.78 -3.86
CA GLY A 56 7.34 2.83 -4.53
C GLY A 56 8.70 3.10 -3.87
N VAL A 57 9.48 3.93 -4.55
CA VAL A 57 10.81 4.34 -4.10
C VAL A 57 10.74 5.80 -3.67
N ARG A 58 11.24 6.08 -2.45
CA ARG A 58 11.43 7.45 -1.97
C ARG A 58 12.89 7.85 -2.11
N GLY A 59 13.14 8.99 -2.73
CA GLY A 59 14.44 9.63 -2.74
C GLY A 59 14.79 10.21 -1.37
N GLY A 60 16.06 10.55 -1.16
CA GLY A 60 16.59 11.04 0.12
C GLY A 60 15.97 12.34 0.64
N LYS A 61 15.13 13.02 -0.15
CA LYS A 61 14.39 14.24 0.22
C LYS A 61 12.88 14.03 0.41
N GLY A 62 12.41 12.78 0.41
CA GLY A 62 10.98 12.47 0.45
C GLY A 62 10.28 12.61 -0.91
N GLU A 63 11.05 12.74 -1.99
CA GLU A 63 10.55 12.76 -3.36
C GLU A 63 10.15 11.34 -3.79
N ILE A 64 8.96 11.15 -4.35
CA ILE A 64 8.56 9.86 -4.90
C ILE A 64 9.33 9.67 -6.22
N LEU A 65 10.37 8.86 -6.20
CA LEU A 65 11.17 8.53 -7.38
C LEU A 65 10.44 7.56 -8.30
N ARG A 66 9.65 6.65 -7.71
CA ARG A 66 8.85 5.67 -8.43
C ARG A 66 7.55 5.42 -7.68
N ASN A 67 6.43 5.55 -8.38
CA ASN A 67 5.13 5.14 -7.86
C ASN A 67 5.06 3.61 -7.82
N GLY A 68 4.74 3.06 -6.64
CA GLY A 68 4.43 1.64 -6.49
C GLY A 68 2.98 1.33 -6.81
N ALA A 69 2.62 0.05 -6.71
CA ALA A 69 1.24 -0.43 -6.81
C ALA A 69 0.28 0.28 -5.83
N PHE A 70 0.79 0.75 -4.69
CA PHE A 70 0.15 1.67 -3.77
C PHE A 70 0.70 3.10 -3.99
N PRO A 71 -0.02 3.97 -4.73
CA PRO A 71 0.43 5.34 -4.95
C PRO A 71 0.40 6.09 -3.63
N GLU A 72 1.53 6.68 -3.25
CA GLU A 72 1.68 7.34 -1.95
C GLU A 72 0.70 8.50 -1.76
N GLU A 73 0.41 9.26 -2.82
CA GLU A 73 -0.60 10.32 -2.78
C GLU A 73 -1.98 9.78 -2.37
N LEU A 74 -2.36 8.60 -2.87
CA LEU A 74 -3.61 7.94 -2.50
C LEU A 74 -3.54 7.42 -1.07
N VAL A 75 -2.41 6.88 -0.64
CA VAL A 75 -2.21 6.39 0.72
C VAL A 75 -2.31 7.53 1.74
N GLN A 76 -1.62 8.65 1.50
CA GLN A 76 -1.71 9.85 2.34
C GLN A 76 -3.13 10.38 2.38
N LYS A 77 -3.81 10.45 1.23
CA LYS A 77 -5.22 10.84 1.17
C LYS A 77 -6.12 9.90 1.96
N ALA A 78 -5.93 8.59 1.84
CA ALA A 78 -6.68 7.58 2.59
C ALA A 78 -6.49 7.75 4.10
N LEU A 79 -5.24 7.96 4.54
CA LEU A 79 -4.87 8.16 5.94
C LEU A 79 -5.48 9.45 6.50
N TYR A 80 -5.40 10.54 5.74
CA TYR A 80 -5.96 11.84 6.11
C TYR A 80 -7.48 11.75 6.23
N GLU A 81 -8.16 11.32 5.18
CA GLU A 81 -9.63 11.22 5.14
C GLU A 81 -10.17 10.23 6.18
N ALA A 82 -9.48 9.10 6.40
CA ALA A 82 -9.86 8.13 7.42
C ALA A 82 -9.70 8.70 8.84
N SER A 83 -8.71 9.58 9.06
CA SER A 83 -8.51 10.24 10.35
C SER A 83 -9.51 11.38 10.57
N VAL A 84 -9.78 12.17 9.53
CA VAL A 84 -10.69 13.34 9.59
C VAL A 84 -12.16 12.92 9.74
N ARG A 85 -12.62 11.86 9.07
CA ARG A 85 -14.01 11.37 9.19
C ARG A 85 -14.32 10.61 10.49
N ASN A 86 -13.31 10.36 11.33
CA ASN A 86 -13.48 9.73 12.64
C ASN A 86 -13.61 10.76 13.78
N THR A 87 -13.72 12.04 13.46
CA THR A 87 -14.06 13.14 14.39
C THR A 87 -15.43 13.70 14.01
#